data_AF-A0A370HHX0-F1
#
_entry.id   AF-A0A370HHX0-F1
#
_cell.length_a   1.000
_cell.length_b   1.000
_cell.length_c   1.000
_cell.angle_alpha   90.00
_cell.angle_beta   90.00
_cell.angle_gamma   90.00
#
_symmetry.space_group_name_H-M   'P 1'
#
loop_
_entity.id
_entity.type
_entity.pdbx_description
1 polymer ?
#
loop_
_entity_poly.entity_id
_entity_poly.type
_entity_poly.pdbx_seq_one_letter_code
_entity_poly.pdbx_strand_id
1 'polypeptide(L)'
;MASKNHSVDEQLPYIIKELLLSNENVTARAIAKRIGCSTSTITRNKDRTKKVSDGAVRQTQFRLHLEAASKQSMADLARKLEATEHQLAERKRQVQILLASHKAMLLAIGEAGGVAGWARFFSQYQSIRDELGRLGAIPESSIIQFRIDSNVARDKGSSD
;
A
#
# COMPACT_ATOMS: atom_id res chain seq x y z
N MET A 1 -29.12 -42.44 -0.59
CA MET A 1 -28.17 -42.04 0.47
C MET A 1 -28.97 -41.61 1.68
N ALA A 2 -28.89 -42.37 2.78
CA ALA A 2 -29.78 -42.21 3.93
C ALA A 2 -29.43 -40.96 4.73
N SER A 3 -30.35 -39.98 4.75
CA SER A 3 -30.24 -38.82 5.61
C SER A 3 -30.42 -39.28 7.07
N LYS A 4 -29.31 -39.27 7.81
CA LYS A 4 -29.27 -39.63 9.22
C LYS A 4 -29.98 -38.50 9.97
N ASN A 5 -31.25 -38.72 10.35
CA ASN A 5 -32.03 -37.83 11.20
C ASN A 5 -31.36 -37.75 12.58
N HIS A 6 -30.28 -36.97 12.70
CA HIS A 6 -29.71 -36.62 13.99
C HIS A 6 -30.75 -35.80 14.75
N SER A 7 -30.91 -36.08 16.03
CA SER A 7 -31.86 -35.34 16.86
C SER A 7 -31.56 -33.85 16.79
N VAL A 8 -32.59 -32.99 16.83
CA VAL A 8 -32.44 -31.54 16.85
C VAL A 8 -31.45 -31.09 17.93
N ASP A 9 -31.41 -31.79 19.06
CA ASP A 9 -30.49 -31.50 20.17
C ASP A 9 -29.02 -31.76 19.86
N GLU A 10 -28.74 -32.70 18.96
CA GLU A 10 -27.39 -33.07 18.53
C GLU A 10 -26.84 -32.08 17.49
N GLN A 11 -27.71 -31.59 16.61
CA GLN A 11 -27.34 -30.61 15.57
C GLN A 11 -27.26 -29.17 16.10
N LEU A 12 -28.04 -28.83 17.12
CA LEU A 12 -28.14 -27.48 17.66
C LEU A 12 -26.79 -26.81 17.99
N PRO A 13 -25.87 -27.43 18.75
CA PRO A 13 -24.58 -26.80 19.07
C PRO A 13 -23.70 -26.58 17.84
N TYR A 14 -23.74 -27.48 16.85
CA TYR A 14 -22.97 -27.35 15.62
C TYR A 14 -23.46 -26.16 14.78
N ILE A 15 -24.78 -26.05 14.61
CA ILE A 15 -25.39 -24.94 13.85
C ILE A 15 -25.16 -23.59 14.54
N ILE A 16 -25.23 -23.54 15.88
CA ILE A 16 -24.90 -22.31 16.62
C ILE A 16 -23.44 -21.92 16.38
N LYS A 17 -22.51 -22.88 16.44
CA LYS A 17 -21.09 -22.63 16.18
C LYS A 17 -20.86 -22.14 14.75
N GLU A 18 -21.54 -22.73 13.78
CA GLU A 18 -21.49 -22.32 12.38
C GLU A 18 -22.00 -20.87 12.20
N LEU A 19 -23.15 -20.52 12.80
CA LEU A 19 -23.69 -19.16 12.75
C LEU A 19 -22.75 -18.13 13.38
N LEU A 20 -22.10 -18.48 14.50
CA LEU A 20 -21.08 -17.64 15.13
C LEU A 20 -19.88 -17.41 14.22
N LEU A 21 -19.38 -18.45 13.55
CA LEU A 21 -18.26 -18.36 12.61
C LEU A 21 -18.59 -17.53 11.37
N SER A 22 -19.81 -17.66 10.85
CA SER A 22 -20.29 -16.87 9.71
C SER A 22 -20.74 -15.45 10.09
N ASN A 23 -20.67 -15.07 11.37
CA ASN A 23 -21.17 -13.79 11.91
C ASN A 23 -22.66 -13.54 11.58
N GLU A 24 -23.46 -14.60 11.46
CA GLU A 24 -24.90 -14.53 11.21
C GLU A 24 -25.70 -14.42 12.51
N ASN A 25 -26.94 -13.92 12.45
CA ASN A 25 -27.76 -13.77 13.65
C ASN A 25 -28.16 -15.14 14.23
N VAL A 26 -27.65 -15.46 15.42
CA VAL A 26 -28.07 -16.65 16.18
C VAL A 26 -29.49 -16.47 16.69
N THR A 27 -30.47 -16.98 15.93
CA THR A 27 -31.89 -16.92 16.25
C THR A 27 -32.56 -18.28 16.06
N ALA A 28 -33.65 -18.53 16.77
CA ALA A 28 -34.42 -19.77 16.61
C ALA A 28 -34.89 -19.98 15.16
N ARG A 29 -35.23 -18.91 14.44
CA ARG A 29 -35.60 -18.98 13.01
C ARG A 29 -34.42 -19.36 12.12
N ALA A 30 -33.24 -18.77 12.33
CA ALA A 30 -32.05 -19.09 11.55
C ALA A 30 -31.63 -20.56 11.72
N ILE A 31 -31.68 -21.04 12.97
CA ILE A 31 -31.38 -22.43 13.31
C ILE A 31 -32.44 -23.37 12.70
N ALA A 32 -33.73 -23.06 12.86
CA ALA A 32 -34.83 -23.84 12.30
C ALA A 32 -34.73 -24.01 10.77
N LYS A 33 -34.34 -22.93 10.07
CA LYS A 33 -34.12 -22.95 8.62
C LYS A 33 -32.98 -23.89 8.20
N ARG A 34 -31.89 -23.97 8.98
CA ARG A 34 -30.74 -24.86 8.69
C ARG A 34 -31.02 -26.32 9.03
N ILE A 35 -31.76 -26.58 10.11
CA ILE A 35 -32.15 -27.93 10.54
C ILE A 35 -33.32 -28.48 9.71
N GLY A 36 -34.13 -27.59 9.10
CA GLY A 36 -35.36 -27.99 8.39
C GLY A 36 -36.52 -28.31 9.34
N CYS A 37 -36.57 -27.68 10.52
CA CYS A 37 -37.62 -27.89 11.51
C CYS A 37 -38.45 -26.62 11.73
N SER A 38 -39.56 -26.74 12.47
CA SER A 38 -40.35 -25.56 12.84
C SER A 38 -39.65 -24.76 13.93
N THR A 39 -39.77 -23.43 13.87
CA THR A 39 -39.25 -22.54 14.95
C THR A 39 -39.81 -22.93 16.32
N SER A 40 -41.09 -23.34 16.36
CA SER A 40 -41.76 -23.77 17.59
C SER A 40 -41.12 -25.01 18.23
N THR A 41 -40.50 -25.89 17.44
CA THR A 41 -39.75 -27.07 17.94
C THR A 41 -38.53 -26.66 18.78
N ILE A 42 -37.98 -25.47 18.52
CA ILE A 42 -36.84 -24.93 19.25
C ILE A 42 -37.32 -24.12 20.45
N THR A 43 -38.32 -23.24 20.27
CA THR A 43 -38.78 -22.32 21.32
C THR A 43 -39.64 -22.97 22.39
N ARG A 44 -40.27 -24.12 22.13
CA ARG A 44 -41.09 -24.83 23.11
C ARG A 44 -40.27 -25.58 24.17
N ASN A 45 -39.01 -25.90 23.86
CA ASN A 45 -38.09 -26.54 24.80
C ASN A 45 -37.20 -25.48 25.47
N LYS A 46 -37.22 -25.44 26.81
CA LYS A 46 -36.47 -24.45 27.61
C LYS A 46 -34.95 -24.60 27.45
N ASP A 47 -34.43 -25.82 27.37
CA ASP A 47 -33.00 -26.07 27.24
C ASP A 47 -32.47 -25.63 25.88
N ARG A 48 -33.23 -25.89 24.81
CA ARG A 48 -32.91 -25.42 23.46
C ARG A 48 -32.93 -23.90 23.39
N THR A 49 -33.97 -23.28 23.96
CA THR A 49 -34.10 -21.82 24.00
C THR A 49 -32.94 -21.17 24.75
N LYS A 50 -32.52 -21.76 25.87
CA LYS A 50 -31.35 -21.30 26.63
C LYS A 50 -30.08 -21.35 25.78
N LYS A 51 -29.80 -22.45 25.08
CA LYS A 51 -28.64 -22.58 24.18
C LYS A 51 -28.64 -21.53 23.06
N VAL A 52 -29.80 -21.23 22.48
CA VAL A 52 -29.94 -20.17 21.47
C VAL A 52 -29.66 -18.79 22.07
N SER A 53 -30.21 -18.51 23.26
CA SER A 53 -29.96 -17.26 23.99
C SER A 53 -28.48 -17.08 24.30
N ASP A 54 -27.81 -18.12 24.81
CA ASP A 54 -26.39 -18.09 25.13
C ASP A 54 -25.55 -17.84 23.86
N GLY A 55 -25.92 -18.48 22.74
CA GLY A 55 -25.32 -18.21 21.44
C GLY A 55 -25.53 -16.78 20.95
N ALA A 56 -26.72 -16.22 21.14
CA ALA A 56 -27.03 -14.83 20.77
C ALA A 56 -26.22 -13.82 21.61
N VAL A 57 -26.05 -14.07 22.91
CA VAL A 57 -25.20 -13.24 23.78
C VAL A 57 -23.75 -13.26 23.30
N ARG A 58 -23.22 -14.45 22.97
CA ARG A 58 -21.86 -14.60 22.43
C ARG A 58 -21.68 -13.85 21.11
N GLN A 59 -22.68 -13.91 20.22
CA GLN A 59 -22.67 -13.18 18.95
C GLN A 59 -22.58 -11.66 19.15
N THR A 60 -23.34 -11.12 20.10
CA THR A 60 -23.31 -9.69 20.43
C THR A 60 -21.96 -9.28 21.00
N GLN A 61 -21.41 -10.05 21.93
CA GLN A 61 -20.07 -9.80 22.48
C GLN A 61 -19.01 -9.80 21.38
N PHE A 62 -19.03 -10.80 20.50
CA PHE A 62 -18.10 -10.89 19.38
C PHE A 62 -18.17 -9.67 18.45
N ARG A 63 -19.39 -9.20 18.13
CA ARG A 63 -19.59 -8.00 17.30
C ARG A 63 -19.09 -6.73 17.97
N LEU A 64 -19.33 -6.56 19.26
CA LEU A 64 -18.81 -5.42 20.02
C LEU A 64 -17.27 -5.36 19.95
N HIS A 65 -16.61 -6.51 20.09
CA HIS A 65 -15.16 -6.60 19.96
C HIS A 65 -14.67 -6.32 18.53
N LEU A 66 -15.37 -6.84 17.51
CA LEU A 66 -15.06 -6.55 16.11
C LEU A 66 -15.20 -5.06 15.77
N GLU A 67 -16.29 -4.43 16.21
CA GLU A 67 -16.51 -3.00 16.00
C GLU A 67 -15.43 -2.16 16.68
N ALA A 68 -15.08 -2.49 17.93
CA ALA A 68 -13.99 -1.83 18.64
C ALA A 68 -12.64 -1.99 17.92
N ALA A 69 -12.32 -3.21 17.46
CA ALA A 69 -11.10 -3.49 16.71
C ALA A 69 -11.06 -2.76 15.36
N SER A 70 -12.19 -2.67 14.65
CA SER A 70 -12.27 -1.96 13.36
C SER A 70 -12.02 -0.46 13.51
N LYS A 71 -12.63 0.19 14.53
CA LYS A 71 -12.45 1.61 14.81
C LYS A 71 -11.00 1.93 15.20
N GLN A 72 -10.43 1.12 16.07
CA GLN A 72 -9.03 1.25 16.47
C GLN A 72 -8.08 1.04 15.29
N SER A 73 -8.34 0.01 14.47
CA SER A 73 -7.52 -0.29 13.29
C SER A 73 -7.58 0.82 12.23
N MET A 74 -8.73 1.49 12.02
CA MET A 74 -8.82 2.60 11.09
C MET A 74 -8.06 3.84 11.59
N ALA A 75 -8.17 4.17 12.88
CA ALA A 75 -7.43 5.27 13.47
C ALA A 75 -5.90 5.02 13.44
N ASP A 76 -5.48 3.78 13.70
CA ASP A 76 -4.06 3.40 13.63
C ASP A 76 -3.54 3.39 12.19
N LEU A 77 -4.38 3.03 11.20
CA LEU A 77 -4.03 3.12 9.78
C LEU A 77 -3.87 4.57 9.33
N ALA A 78 -4.79 5.46 9.71
CA ALA A 78 -4.70 6.89 9.41
C ALA A 78 -3.42 7.52 10.00
N ARG A 79 -3.09 7.21 11.26
CA ARG A 79 -1.86 7.70 11.91
C ARG A 79 -0.60 7.19 11.21
N LYS A 80 -0.59 5.91 10.80
CA LYS A 80 0.53 5.36 10.02
C LYS A 80 0.66 6.06 8.67
N LEU A 81 -0.46 6.33 8.00
CA LEU A 81 -0.47 7.03 6.72
C LEU A 81 0.15 8.42 6.87
N GLU A 82 -0.33 9.22 7.82
CA GLU A 82 0.19 10.56 8.11
C GLU A 82 1.70 10.52 8.42
N ALA A 83 2.15 9.55 9.23
CA ALA A 83 3.57 9.40 9.56
C ALA A 83 4.41 9.07 8.32
N THR A 84 3.92 8.19 7.43
CA THR A 84 4.61 7.84 6.18
C THR A 84 4.61 9.00 5.19
N GLU A 85 3.54 9.79 5.12
CA GLU A 85 3.46 10.98 4.26
C GLU A 85 4.44 12.05 4.73
N HIS A 86 4.56 12.28 6.04
CA HIS A 86 5.54 13.20 6.60
C HIS A 86 6.97 12.73 6.29
N GLN A 87 7.26 11.44 6.46
CA GLN A 87 8.57 10.89 6.10
C GLN A 87 8.86 11.04 4.61
N LEU A 88 7.87 10.80 3.74
CA LEU A 88 8.01 10.98 2.30
C LEU A 88 8.31 12.43 1.92
N ALA A 89 7.61 13.38 2.55
CA ALA A 89 7.82 14.81 2.33
C ALA A 89 9.24 15.23 2.73
N GLU A 90 9.72 14.77 3.89
CA GLU A 90 11.07 15.06 4.36
C GLU A 90 12.14 14.47 3.44
N ARG A 91 11.98 13.21 3.01
CA ARG A 91 12.92 12.58 2.07
C ARG A 91 12.95 13.30 0.73
N LYS A 92 11.80 13.72 0.20
CA LYS A 92 11.73 14.53 -1.03
C LYS A 92 12.46 15.86 -0.86
N ARG A 93 12.28 16.54 0.28
CA ARG A 93 12.99 17.78 0.59
C ARG A 93 14.50 17.59 0.60
N GLN A 94 14.99 16.54 1.26
CA GLN A 94 16.43 16.23 1.33
C GLN A 94 17.03 15.98 -0.06
N VAL A 95 16.32 15.20 -0.91
CA VAL A 95 16.74 14.97 -2.30
C VAL A 95 16.82 16.27 -3.09
N GLN A 96 15.86 17.18 -2.94
CA GLN A 96 15.87 18.47 -3.64
C GLN A 96 17.05 19.36 -3.20
N ILE A 97 17.33 19.42 -1.90
CA ILE A 97 18.49 20.17 -1.37
C ILE A 97 19.79 19.58 -1.90
N LEU A 98 19.93 18.26 -1.86
CA LEU A 98 21.14 17.58 -2.35
C LEU A 98 21.32 17.79 -3.85
N LEU A 99 20.24 17.70 -4.62
CA LEU A 99 20.25 17.94 -6.05
C LEU A 99 20.62 19.39 -6.39
N ALA A 100 20.13 20.37 -5.64
CA ALA A 100 20.52 21.77 -5.79
C ALA A 100 22.02 21.97 -5.50
N SER A 101 22.53 21.38 -4.42
CA SER A 101 23.96 21.41 -4.07
C SER A 101 24.83 20.76 -5.15
N HIS A 102 24.45 19.57 -5.61
CA HIS A 102 25.16 18.88 -6.69
C HIS A 102 25.18 19.69 -7.98
N LYS A 103 24.05 20.29 -8.37
CA LYS A 103 24.00 21.19 -9.54
C LYS A 103 24.95 22.37 -9.38
N ALA A 104 24.98 23.01 -8.22
CA ALA A 104 25.89 24.12 -7.95
C ALA A 104 27.36 23.68 -8.05
N MET A 105 27.71 22.52 -7.50
CA MET A 105 29.08 21.97 -7.62
C MET A 105 29.45 21.67 -9.06
N LEU A 106 28.56 21.05 -9.83
CA LEU A 106 28.78 20.75 -11.24
C LEU A 106 29.00 22.05 -12.03
N LEU A 107 28.16 23.07 -11.83
CA LEU A 107 28.34 24.39 -12.45
C LEU A 107 29.69 25.02 -12.09
N ALA A 108 30.09 24.98 -10.81
CA ALA A 108 31.37 25.51 -10.36
C ALA A 108 32.58 24.80 -11.00
N ILE A 109 32.51 23.47 -11.19
CA ILE A 109 33.55 22.71 -11.91
C ILE A 109 33.63 23.17 -13.37
N GLY A 110 32.48 23.41 -13.99
CA GLY A 110 32.42 23.93 -15.36
C GLY A 110 32.99 25.33 -15.52
N GLU A 111 32.66 26.24 -14.60
CA GLU A 111 33.20 27.60 -14.59
C GLU A 111 34.71 27.62 -14.33
N ALA A 112 35.21 26.79 -13.41
CA ALA A 112 36.63 26.76 -13.05
C ALA A 112 37.51 26.01 -14.06
N GLY A 113 37.02 24.93 -14.68
CA GLY A 113 37.83 24.01 -15.47
C GLY A 113 37.38 23.81 -16.93
N GLY A 114 36.26 24.42 -17.34
CA GLY A 114 35.70 24.24 -18.67
C GLY A 114 35.46 22.77 -19.03
N VAL A 115 35.50 22.44 -20.32
CA VAL A 115 35.24 21.08 -20.84
C VAL A 115 36.24 20.04 -20.30
N ALA A 116 37.50 20.43 -20.09
CA ALA A 116 38.53 19.54 -19.54
C ALA A 116 38.26 19.17 -18.07
N GLY A 117 37.76 20.11 -17.27
CA GLY A 117 37.34 19.86 -15.88
C GLY A 117 36.19 18.86 -15.79
N TRP A 118 35.17 19.02 -16.64
CA TRP A 118 34.05 18.07 -16.75
C TRP A 118 34.50 16.66 -17.15
N ALA A 119 35.36 16.54 -18.17
CA ALA A 119 35.85 15.25 -18.64
C ALA A 119 36.62 14.50 -17.55
N ARG A 120 37.44 15.21 -16.76
CA ARG A 120 38.20 14.62 -15.66
C ARG A 120 37.32 14.22 -14.48
N PHE A 121 36.27 14.99 -14.17
CA PHE A 121 35.35 14.68 -13.09
C PHE A 121 34.45 13.48 -13.43
N PHE A 122 33.84 13.47 -14.62
CA PHE A 122 32.89 12.42 -15.01
C PHE A 122 33.54 11.08 -15.36
N SER A 123 34.83 11.03 -15.69
CA SER A 123 35.53 9.76 -15.94
C SER A 123 35.51 8.81 -14.74
N GLN A 124 35.39 9.36 -13.52
CA GLN A 124 35.32 8.58 -12.28
C GLN A 124 33.94 7.96 -12.01
N TYR A 125 32.90 8.40 -12.72
CA TYR A 125 31.51 8.01 -12.49
C TYR A 125 30.92 7.13 -13.61
N GLN A 126 31.79 6.57 -14.47
CA GLN A 126 31.38 5.70 -15.57
C GLN A 126 30.55 4.50 -15.07
N SER A 127 30.96 3.88 -13.97
CA SER A 127 30.25 2.75 -13.36
C SER A 127 28.83 3.12 -12.86
N ILE A 128 28.64 4.34 -12.38
CA ILE A 128 27.33 4.84 -11.95
C ILE A 128 26.42 5.04 -13.16
N ARG A 129 26.96 5.53 -14.29
CA ARG A 129 26.22 5.64 -15.54
C ARG A 129 25.77 4.28 -16.06
N ASP A 130 26.63 3.27 -15.97
CA ASP A 130 26.29 1.90 -16.39
C ASP A 130 25.18 1.31 -15.50
N GLU A 131 25.24 1.57 -14.19
CA GLU A 131 24.20 1.16 -13.25
C GLU A 131 22.86 1.88 -13.51
N LEU A 132 22.88 3.18 -13.80
CA LEU A 132 21.71 3.95 -14.23
C LEU A 132 21.10 3.38 -15.51
N GLY A 133 21.94 2.93 -16.45
CA GLY A 133 21.51 2.26 -17.68
C GLY A 133 20.80 0.94 -17.39
N ARG A 134 21.35 0.12 -16.49
CA ARG A 134 20.72 -1.13 -16.05
C ARG A 134 19.36 -0.91 -15.38
N LEU A 135 19.22 0.19 -14.64
CA LEU A 135 17.96 0.56 -13.98
C LEU A 135 16.94 1.20 -14.93
N GLY A 136 17.27 1.39 -16.22
CA GLY A 136 16.39 2.07 -17.18
C GLY A 136 16.16 3.55 -16.84
N ALA A 137 17.06 4.14 -16.04
CA ALA A 137 16.92 5.49 -15.47
C ALA A 137 17.75 6.54 -16.23
N ILE A 138 18.34 6.19 -17.39
CA ILE A 138 18.97 7.16 -18.28
C ILE A 138 17.85 7.86 -19.06
N PRO A 139 17.69 9.19 -18.92
CA PRO A 139 16.68 9.92 -19.68
C PRO A 139 17.00 9.89 -21.18
N GLU A 140 16.00 9.57 -22.00
CA GLU A 140 16.06 9.77 -23.45
C GLU A 140 16.14 11.27 -23.73
N SER A 141 17.35 11.76 -23.98
CA SER A 141 17.57 13.15 -24.34
C SER A 141 18.07 13.22 -25.78
N SER A 142 17.30 13.93 -26.62
CA SER A 142 17.73 14.35 -27.94
C SER A 142 18.82 15.41 -27.77
N ILE A 143 20.07 15.06 -28.06
CA ILE A 143 21.20 16.00 -28.04
C ILE A 143 20.98 17.05 -29.14
N ILE A 144 20.65 18.28 -28.76
CA ILE A 144 20.66 19.42 -29.69
C ILE A 144 22.13 19.85 -29.82
N GLN A 145 22.72 19.59 -30.98
CA GLN A 145 24.10 19.96 -31.26
C GLN A 145 24.17 21.48 -31.48
N PHE A 146 24.65 22.22 -30.47
CA PHE A 146 24.99 23.63 -30.66
C PHE A 146 26.25 23.73 -31.52
N ARG A 147 26.07 24.11 -32.78
CA ARG A 147 27.16 24.46 -33.70
C ARG A 147 27.70 25.82 -33.25
N ILE A 148 28.88 25.84 -32.65
CA ILE A 148 29.63 27.08 -32.47
C ILE A 148 30.24 27.37 -33.85
N ASP A 149 29.62 28.25 -34.62
CA ASP A 149 30.17 28.71 -35.89
C ASP A 149 31.40 29.58 -35.59
N SER A 150 32.57 28.95 -35.63
CA SER A 150 33.87 29.62 -35.61
C SER A 150 34.15 30.28 -36.95
N ASN A 151 33.41 31.34 -37.27
CA ASN A 151 33.72 32.22 -38.39
C ASN A 151 33.88 33.68 -37.94
N VAL A 152 34.89 33.92 -37.10
CA VAL A 152 35.47 35.25 -36.86
C VAL A 152 36.99 35.13 -36.98
N ALA A 153 37.48 34.82 -38.19
CA ALA A 153 38.92 34.86 -38.49
C ALA A 153 39.25 34.93 -39.98
N ARG A 154 38.48 35.65 -40.81
CA ARG A 154 38.92 36.07 -42.16
C ARG A 154 38.23 37.37 -42.58
N ASP A 155 38.57 38.47 -41.93
CA ASP A 155 38.58 39.75 -42.63
C ASP A 155 40.04 40.17 -42.77
N LYS A 156 40.61 39.88 -43.95
CA LYS A 156 41.89 40.41 -44.37
C LYS A 156 41.62 41.80 -44.92
N GLY A 157 41.90 42.83 -44.13
CA GLY A 157 42.11 44.18 -44.66
C GLY A 157 43.34 44.20 -45.55
N SER A 158 43.14 44.13 -46.86
CA SER A 158 44.12 44.50 -47.90
C SER A 158 43.36 45.19 -49.04
N SER A 159 43.44 46.52 -49.06
CA SER A 159 43.21 47.53 -50.11
C SER A 159 43.21 48.87 -49.34
N ASP A 160 44.06 49.88 -49.53
CA ASP A 160 45.03 50.28 -50.56
C ASP A 160 46.35 50.71 -49.91
#